data_AF-A0AAN0JGU6-F1
#
_entry.id   AF-A0AAN0JGU6-F1
#
_cell.length_a   1.000
_cell.length_b   1.000
_cell.length_c   1.000
_cell.angle_alpha   90.00
_cell.angle_beta   90.00
_cell.angle_gamma   90.00
#
_symmetry.space_group_name_H-M   'P 1'
#
loop_
_entity.id
_entity.type
_entity.pdbx_description
1 polymer ?
#
loop_
_entity_poly.entity_id
_entity_poly.type
_entity_poly.pdbx_seq_one_letter_code
_entity_poly.pdbx_strand_id
1 'polypeptide(L)'
;MPSADNMKQIFSIASLVILFLSLGAAGTSLGFLQANTNNGASCRFYISHSQAMNSSLVDYNVPTCKLSIASAAIATICLALLTAIELISVSFKINVKTLIANIIQVGFFIGSILFLFITMVVVSAGWGKTCATYKNITSSGGTPRSFFNIECTGPQFFRGELLRGPYQPNGTEIITAAVCAGFGVFLTSGAFSLLFMQQLFRVRPQNQRFQSDGHEIALK
;
A
#
# COMPACT_ATOMS: atom_id res chain seq x y z
N MET A 1 24.69 27.52 8.48
CA MET A 1 23.24 27.18 8.47
C MET A 1 22.76 27.20 7.04
N PRO A 2 22.07 26.16 6.53
CA PRO A 2 21.46 26.22 5.20
C PRO A 2 20.39 27.31 5.15
N SER A 3 20.26 28.01 4.02
CA SER A 3 19.20 29.02 3.84
C SER A 3 17.81 28.36 3.87
N ALA A 4 16.77 29.12 4.21
CA ALA A 4 15.39 28.62 4.27
C ALA A 4 14.92 28.00 2.94
N ASP A 5 15.40 28.53 1.80
CA ASP A 5 15.10 28.00 0.48
C ASP A 5 15.79 26.65 0.22
N ASN A 6 17.03 26.49 0.68
CA ASN A 6 17.76 25.23 0.59
C ASN A 6 17.06 24.14 1.42
N MET A 7 16.62 24.45 2.65
CA MET A 7 15.88 23.48 3.47
C MET A 7 14.55 23.06 2.81
N LYS A 8 13.80 24.02 2.26
CA LYS A 8 12.53 23.74 1.58
C LYS A 8 12.73 22.78 0.39
N GLN A 9 13.76 23.03 -0.43
CA GLN A 9 14.09 22.19 -1.57
C GLN A 9 14.48 20.78 -1.13
N ILE A 10 15.32 20.64 -0.08
CA ILE A 10 15.72 19.35 0.47
C ILE A 10 14.50 18.52 0.91
N PHE A 11 13.58 19.13 1.67
CA PHE A 11 12.40 18.41 2.14
C PHE A 11 11.44 18.01 1.00
N SER A 12 11.32 18.80 -0.06
CA SER A 12 10.46 18.48 -1.21
C SER A 12 11.06 17.35 -2.05
N ILE A 13 12.38 17.35 -2.23
CA ILE A 13 13.10 16.23 -2.86
C ILE A 13 12.95 14.97 -2.01
N ALA A 14 13.14 15.05 -0.69
CA ALA A 14 12.98 13.92 0.21
C ALA A 14 11.55 13.35 0.16
N SER A 15 10.53 14.22 0.18
CA SER A 15 9.13 13.83 0.03
C SER A 15 8.88 13.11 -1.30
N LEU A 16 9.40 13.66 -2.41
CA LEU A 16 9.28 13.06 -3.74
C LEU A 16 9.90 11.66 -3.80
N VAL A 17 11.10 11.48 -3.25
CA VAL A 17 11.76 10.16 -3.19
C VAL A 17 10.91 9.16 -2.40
N ILE A 18 10.37 9.56 -1.25
CA ILE A 18 9.53 8.69 -0.42
C ILE A 18 8.22 8.35 -1.14
N LEU A 19 7.63 9.30 -1.88
CA LEU A 19 6.43 9.07 -2.71
C LEU A 19 6.69 8.04 -3.82
N PHE A 20 7.84 8.12 -4.51
CA PHE A 20 8.23 7.12 -5.50
C PHE A 20 8.39 5.73 -4.88
N LEU A 21 9.07 5.64 -3.72
CA LEU A 21 9.23 4.37 -3.01
C LEU A 21 7.88 3.79 -2.56
N SER A 22 6.97 4.64 -2.07
CA SER A 22 5.63 4.23 -1.68
C SER A 22 4.81 3.76 -2.87
N LEU A 23 4.87 4.47 -4.00
CA LEU A 23 4.21 4.09 -5.25
C LEU A 23 4.72 2.73 -5.76
N GLY A 24 6.02 2.50 -5.71
CA GLY A 24 6.63 1.21 -6.05
C GLY A 24 6.16 0.08 -5.12
N ALA A 25 6.11 0.33 -3.80
CA ALA A 25 5.62 -0.64 -2.82
C ALA A 25 4.13 -0.97 -3.03
N ALA A 26 3.29 0.04 -3.26
CA ALA A 26 1.87 -0.15 -3.56
C ALA A 26 1.65 -0.90 -4.89
N GLY A 27 2.42 -0.55 -5.93
CA GLY A 27 2.35 -1.18 -7.25
C GLY A 27 2.78 -2.65 -7.22
N THR A 28 3.87 -2.97 -6.52
CA THR A 28 4.33 -4.36 -6.34
C THR A 28 3.30 -5.19 -5.56
N SER A 29 2.70 -4.63 -4.51
CA SER A 29 1.60 -5.29 -3.78
C SER A 29 0.42 -5.60 -4.69
N LEU A 30 -0.04 -4.62 -5.48
CA LEU A 30 -1.12 -4.81 -6.46
C LEU A 30 -0.78 -5.90 -7.49
N GLY A 31 0.43 -5.86 -8.05
CA GLY A 31 0.89 -6.82 -9.06
C GLY A 31 0.89 -8.26 -8.54
N PHE A 32 1.44 -8.49 -7.35
CA PHE A 32 1.42 -9.81 -6.73
C PHE A 32 -0.01 -10.28 -6.40
N LEU A 33 -0.89 -9.39 -5.95
CA LEU A 33 -2.29 -9.75 -5.71
C LEU A 33 -3.00 -10.16 -6.99
N GLN A 34 -2.86 -9.38 -8.06
CA GLN A 34 -3.46 -9.69 -9.37
C GLN A 34 -2.93 -11.00 -9.94
N ALA A 35 -1.62 -11.23 -9.85
CA ALA A 35 -0.99 -12.48 -10.24
C ALA A 35 -1.56 -13.67 -9.45
N ASN A 36 -1.76 -13.55 -8.15
CA ASN A 36 -2.20 -14.68 -7.32
C ASN A 36 -3.71 -14.92 -7.27
N THR A 37 -4.50 -14.00 -7.84
CA THR A 37 -5.97 -14.04 -7.76
C THR A 37 -6.66 -14.04 -9.12
N ASN A 38 -5.90 -14.10 -10.21
CA ASN A 38 -6.41 -13.94 -11.57
C ASN A 38 -7.34 -12.71 -11.68
N ASN A 39 -6.85 -11.54 -11.25
CA ASN A 39 -7.65 -10.30 -11.17
C ASN A 39 -8.94 -10.41 -10.33
N GLY A 40 -8.92 -11.26 -9.30
CA GLY A 40 -10.07 -11.52 -8.44
C GLY A 40 -11.09 -12.49 -9.03
N ALA A 41 -10.78 -13.16 -10.16
CA ALA A 41 -11.62 -14.23 -10.70
C ALA A 41 -11.45 -15.54 -9.93
N SER A 42 -10.26 -15.83 -9.40
CA SER A 42 -10.02 -17.02 -8.57
C SER A 42 -9.39 -16.60 -7.25
N CYS A 43 -10.06 -16.91 -6.14
CA CYS A 43 -9.59 -16.48 -4.84
C CYS A 43 -9.46 -17.58 -3.83
N ARG A 44 -8.30 -17.58 -3.18
CA ARG A 44 -7.89 -18.59 -2.20
C ARG A 44 -7.61 -17.97 -0.83
N PHE A 45 -8.10 -16.76 -0.60
CA PHE A 45 -8.12 -16.14 0.73
C PHE A 45 -9.32 -16.65 1.52
N TYR A 46 -9.12 -16.91 2.82
CA TYR A 46 -10.16 -17.35 3.76
C TYR A 46 -10.81 -18.72 3.42
N ILE A 47 -10.01 -19.73 3.10
CA ILE A 47 -10.52 -21.08 2.87
C ILE A 47 -10.94 -21.73 4.20
N SER A 48 -12.19 -22.20 4.29
CA SER A 48 -12.69 -22.98 5.43
C SER A 48 -12.39 -24.47 5.30
N HIS A 49 -12.51 -25.22 6.41
CA HIS A 49 -12.21 -26.65 6.42
C HIS A 49 -13.11 -27.47 5.47
N SER A 50 -14.41 -27.18 5.43
CA SER A 50 -15.35 -27.85 4.53
C SER A 50 -15.05 -27.54 3.05
N GLN A 51 -14.64 -26.30 2.77
CA GLN A 51 -14.25 -25.85 1.42
C GLN A 51 -12.94 -26.49 0.97
N ALA A 52 -11.97 -26.60 1.88
CA ALA A 52 -10.71 -27.29 1.63
C ALA A 52 -10.88 -28.80 1.38
N MET A 53 -11.96 -29.43 1.88
CA MET A 53 -12.24 -30.85 1.63
C MET A 53 -13.06 -31.13 0.36
N ASN A 54 -13.72 -30.13 -0.23
CA ASN A 54 -14.55 -30.30 -1.43
C ASN A 54 -14.06 -29.40 -2.58
N SER A 55 -13.18 -29.95 -3.42
CA SER A 55 -12.59 -29.27 -4.59
C SER A 55 -13.56 -29.03 -5.75
N SER A 56 -14.87 -29.23 -5.59
CA SER A 56 -15.87 -28.92 -6.62
C SER A 56 -16.54 -27.55 -6.43
N LEU A 57 -16.34 -26.88 -5.29
CA LEU A 57 -16.92 -25.56 -4.96
C LEU A 57 -15.96 -24.37 -5.26
N VAL A 58 -15.04 -24.49 -6.22
CA VAL A 58 -13.80 -23.69 -6.39
C VAL A 58 -13.94 -22.18 -6.71
N ASP A 59 -15.07 -21.54 -6.43
CA ASP A 59 -15.23 -20.08 -6.52
C ASP A 59 -15.39 -19.49 -5.12
N TYR A 60 -14.25 -19.23 -4.46
CA TYR A 60 -14.22 -18.89 -3.05
C TYR A 60 -13.92 -17.40 -2.81
N ASN A 61 -14.83 -16.75 -2.08
CA ASN A 61 -14.62 -15.45 -1.43
C ASN A 61 -14.08 -14.31 -2.33
N VAL A 62 -14.52 -14.32 -3.59
CA VAL A 62 -14.27 -13.29 -4.61
C VAL A 62 -14.47 -11.85 -4.11
N PRO A 63 -15.50 -11.53 -3.29
CA PRO A 63 -15.70 -10.16 -2.81
C PRO A 63 -14.51 -9.61 -1.99
N THR A 64 -13.91 -10.43 -1.13
CA THR A 64 -12.80 -10.00 -0.26
C THR A 64 -11.52 -9.75 -1.06
N CYS A 65 -11.24 -10.58 -2.06
CA CYS A 65 -10.14 -10.31 -2.98
C CYS A 65 -10.37 -9.09 -3.84
N LYS A 66 -11.58 -8.95 -4.41
CA LYS A 66 -11.94 -7.76 -5.20
C LYS A 66 -11.78 -6.50 -4.37
N LEU A 67 -12.16 -6.53 -3.09
CA LEU A 67 -11.93 -5.44 -2.16
C LEU A 67 -10.43 -5.17 -1.97
N SER A 68 -9.60 -6.19 -1.77
CA SER A 68 -8.16 -6.02 -1.62
C SER A 68 -7.49 -5.46 -2.87
N ILE A 69 -7.84 -5.96 -4.06
CA ILE A 69 -7.30 -5.49 -5.34
C ILE A 69 -7.76 -4.06 -5.60
N ALA A 70 -9.04 -3.77 -5.39
CA ALA A 70 -9.58 -2.42 -5.53
C ALA A 70 -8.91 -1.44 -4.58
N SER A 71 -8.68 -1.84 -3.33
CA SER A 71 -7.99 -1.01 -2.33
C SER A 71 -6.54 -0.73 -2.75
N ALA A 72 -5.79 -1.76 -3.13
CA ALA A 72 -4.43 -1.60 -3.63
C ALA A 72 -4.37 -0.70 -4.88
N ALA A 73 -5.32 -0.87 -5.81
CA ALA A 73 -5.42 -0.06 -7.02
C ALA A 73 -5.73 1.41 -6.72
N ILE A 74 -6.72 1.68 -5.86
CA ILE A 74 -7.06 3.05 -5.45
C ILE A 74 -5.85 3.70 -4.76
N ALA A 75 -5.18 2.99 -3.85
CA ALA A 75 -3.98 3.49 -3.20
C ALA A 75 -2.87 3.84 -4.20
N THR A 76 -2.60 2.98 -5.19
CA THR A 76 -1.62 3.27 -6.24
C THR A 76 -1.99 4.49 -7.07
N ILE A 77 -3.27 4.67 -7.41
CA ILE A 77 -3.74 5.84 -8.17
C ILE A 77 -3.54 7.11 -7.34
N CYS A 78 -3.95 7.10 -6.08
CA CYS A 78 -3.76 8.24 -5.17
C CYS A 78 -2.26 8.59 -5.01
N LEU A 79 -1.40 7.58 -4.85
CA LEU A 79 0.06 7.79 -4.76
C LEU A 79 0.65 8.30 -6.06
N ALA A 80 0.18 7.83 -7.22
CA ALA A 80 0.63 8.30 -8.52
C ALA A 80 0.27 9.79 -8.71
N LEU A 81 -0.95 10.19 -8.35
CA LEU A 81 -1.39 11.58 -8.40
C LEU A 81 -0.56 12.45 -7.45
N LEU A 82 -0.32 12.01 -6.22
CA LEU A 82 0.54 12.71 -5.26
C LEU A 82 1.98 12.87 -5.78
N THR A 83 2.54 11.80 -6.36
CA THR A 83 3.88 11.81 -6.93
C THR A 83 3.96 12.78 -8.10
N ALA A 84 2.96 12.80 -8.98
CA ALA A 84 2.90 13.73 -10.11
C ALA A 84 2.81 15.19 -9.66
N ILE A 85 1.97 15.49 -8.65
CA ILE A 85 1.84 16.84 -8.08
C ILE A 85 3.18 17.31 -7.49
N GLU A 86 3.82 16.48 -6.67
CA GLU A 86 5.10 16.82 -6.05
C GLU A 86 6.21 16.97 -7.11
N LEU A 87 6.22 16.11 -8.14
CA LEU A 87 7.18 16.18 -9.25
C LEU A 87 7.04 17.48 -10.03
N ILE A 88 5.82 17.91 -10.34
CA ILE A 88 5.56 19.20 -11.02
C ILE A 88 6.03 20.36 -10.13
N SER A 89 5.74 20.30 -8.83
CA SER A 89 6.16 21.35 -7.88
C SER A 89 7.68 21.49 -7.80
N VAL A 90 8.41 20.37 -7.76
CA VAL A 90 9.88 20.35 -7.75
C VAL A 90 10.43 20.83 -9.10
N SER A 91 9.87 20.36 -10.22
CA SER A 91 10.42 20.59 -11.56
C SER A 91 10.28 22.04 -12.03
N PHE A 92 9.10 22.64 -11.83
CA PHE A 92 8.84 23.98 -12.34
C PHE A 92 9.09 25.10 -11.31
N LYS A 93 9.48 24.75 -10.07
CA LYS A 93 9.58 25.68 -8.93
C LYS A 93 8.30 26.50 -8.71
N ILE A 94 7.17 26.07 -9.28
CA ILE A 94 5.91 26.78 -9.16
C ILE A 94 5.38 26.53 -7.75
N ASN A 95 5.01 27.60 -7.07
CA ASN A 95 4.32 27.51 -5.79
C ASN A 95 2.85 27.19 -6.08
N VAL A 96 2.54 25.97 -6.53
CA VAL A 96 1.16 25.49 -6.86
C VAL A 96 0.27 25.37 -5.62
N LYS A 97 0.58 26.12 -4.54
CA LYS A 97 -0.23 26.21 -3.33
C LYS A 97 -1.38 27.18 -3.56
N THR A 98 -2.27 26.82 -4.48
CA THR A 98 -3.68 27.18 -4.29
C THR A 98 -4.16 26.32 -3.12
N LEU A 99 -4.82 26.91 -2.13
CA LEU A 99 -5.24 26.22 -0.89
C LEU A 99 -6.09 24.96 -1.19
N ILE A 100 -6.80 24.97 -2.33
CA ILE A 100 -7.55 23.85 -2.91
C ILE A 100 -6.65 22.63 -3.21
N ALA A 101 -5.43 22.81 -3.71
CA ALA A 101 -4.51 21.70 -4.00
C ALA A 101 -4.01 21.01 -2.71
N ASN A 102 -3.73 21.78 -1.64
CA ASN A 102 -3.25 21.21 -0.38
C ASN A 102 -4.33 20.36 0.32
N ILE A 103 -5.60 20.79 0.33
CA ILE A 103 -6.69 20.02 0.94
C ILE A 103 -6.88 18.67 0.21
N ILE A 104 -6.88 18.71 -1.12
CA ILE A 104 -6.98 17.51 -1.97
C ILE A 104 -5.78 16.59 -1.73
N GLN A 105 -4.57 17.14 -1.59
CA GLN A 105 -3.35 16.38 -1.32
C GLN A 105 -3.44 15.62 0.02
N VAL A 106 -3.92 16.29 1.08
CA VAL A 106 -4.17 15.65 2.39
C VAL A 106 -5.19 14.51 2.25
N GLY A 107 -6.27 14.72 1.51
CA GLY A 107 -7.28 13.70 1.24
C GLY A 107 -6.68 12.47 0.55
N PHE A 108 -5.83 12.66 -0.46
CA PHE A 108 -5.13 11.55 -1.12
C PHE A 108 -4.18 10.81 -0.20
N PHE A 109 -3.44 11.50 0.69
CA PHE A 109 -2.56 10.84 1.66
C PHE A 109 -3.36 9.94 2.62
N ILE A 110 -4.43 10.48 3.21
CA ILE A 110 -5.28 9.72 4.13
C ILE A 110 -5.91 8.53 3.40
N GLY A 111 -6.43 8.75 2.19
CA GLY A 111 -6.98 7.70 1.35
C GLY A 111 -5.97 6.60 1.07
N SER A 112 -4.78 6.95 0.57
CA SER A 112 -3.69 5.99 0.31
C SER A 112 -3.34 5.17 1.53
N ILE A 113 -3.16 5.81 2.70
CA ILE A 113 -2.84 5.10 3.96
C ILE A 113 -3.94 4.11 4.33
N LEU A 114 -5.20 4.54 4.30
CA LEU A 114 -6.34 3.70 4.66
C LEU A 114 -6.47 2.50 3.72
N PHE A 115 -6.39 2.71 2.40
CA PHE A 115 -6.55 1.64 1.43
C PHE A 115 -5.37 0.65 1.42
N LEU A 116 -4.13 1.12 1.63
CA LEU A 116 -2.98 0.23 1.82
C LEU A 116 -3.11 -0.58 3.11
N PHE A 117 -3.59 0.03 4.19
CA PHE A 117 -3.83 -0.67 5.45
C PHE A 117 -4.91 -1.75 5.31
N ILE A 118 -6.04 -1.44 4.65
CA ILE A 118 -7.08 -2.42 4.35
C ILE A 118 -6.49 -3.59 3.55
N THR A 119 -5.71 -3.30 2.50
CA THR A 119 -5.02 -4.30 1.69
C THR A 119 -4.13 -5.19 2.55
N MET A 120 -3.26 -4.60 3.38
CA MET A 120 -2.36 -5.32 4.28
C MET A 120 -3.14 -6.27 5.20
N VAL A 121 -4.18 -5.78 5.88
CA VAL A 121 -4.96 -6.56 6.85
C VAL A 121 -5.72 -7.70 6.17
N VAL A 122 -6.42 -7.40 5.07
CA VAL A 122 -7.25 -8.39 4.35
C VAL A 122 -6.38 -9.52 3.79
N VAL A 123 -5.24 -9.18 3.18
CA VAL A 123 -4.33 -10.18 2.60
C VAL A 123 -3.68 -11.01 3.69
N SER A 124 -3.17 -10.38 4.75
CA SER A 124 -2.49 -11.09 5.85
C SER A 124 -3.45 -12.01 6.60
N ALA A 125 -4.61 -11.51 7.00
CA ALA A 125 -5.60 -12.30 7.73
C ALA A 125 -6.22 -13.39 6.83
N GLY A 126 -6.46 -13.08 5.56
CA GLY A 126 -7.00 -14.02 4.60
C GLY A 126 -6.08 -15.17 4.28
N TRP A 127 -4.80 -14.88 4.05
CA TRP A 127 -3.79 -15.90 3.81
C TRP A 127 -3.49 -16.71 5.07
N GLY A 128 -3.35 -16.04 6.22
CA GLY A 128 -3.12 -16.70 7.51
C GLY A 128 -4.20 -17.71 7.86
N LYS A 129 -5.48 -17.37 7.64
CA LYS A 129 -6.60 -18.29 7.85
C LYS A 129 -6.55 -19.49 6.90
N THR A 130 -6.34 -19.25 5.61
CA THR A 130 -6.18 -20.33 4.62
C THR A 130 -5.08 -21.30 5.05
N CYS A 131 -3.92 -20.77 5.46
CA CYS A 131 -2.79 -21.55 5.91
C CYS A 131 -3.07 -22.38 7.17
N ALA A 132 -3.75 -21.80 8.16
CA ALA A 132 -4.16 -22.52 9.36
C ALA A 132 -5.12 -23.67 9.02
N THR A 133 -6.06 -23.45 8.10
CA THR A 133 -7.00 -24.49 7.63
C THR A 133 -6.26 -25.67 7.02
N TYR A 134 -5.34 -25.43 6.08
CA TYR A 134 -4.59 -26.51 5.43
C TYR A 134 -3.67 -27.25 6.41
N LYS A 135 -2.99 -26.52 7.31
CA LYS A 135 -2.16 -27.16 8.35
C LYS A 135 -2.97 -28.09 9.24
N ASN A 136 -4.19 -27.69 9.61
CA ASN A 136 -5.07 -28.51 10.45
C ASN A 136 -5.45 -29.82 9.75
N ILE A 137 -5.86 -29.74 8.47
CA ILE A 137 -6.22 -30.91 7.66
C ILE A 137 -5.06 -31.90 7.50
N THR A 138 -3.84 -31.38 7.27
CA THR A 138 -2.63 -32.22 7.20
C THR A 138 -2.32 -32.89 8.54
N SER A 139 -2.50 -32.17 9.66
CA SER A 139 -2.24 -32.71 11.01
C SER A 139 -3.26 -33.75 11.47
N SER A 140 -4.51 -33.67 10.99
CA SER A 140 -5.60 -34.58 11.37
C SER A 140 -5.63 -35.89 10.57
N GLY A 141 -4.57 -36.21 9.81
CA GLY A 141 -4.52 -37.43 8.98
C GLY A 141 -5.38 -37.35 7.72
N GLY A 142 -5.45 -36.16 7.09
CA GLY A 142 -6.18 -35.94 5.84
C GLY A 142 -5.90 -36.99 4.76
N THR A 143 -6.92 -37.32 3.96
CA THR A 143 -6.91 -38.45 3.03
C THR A 143 -5.73 -38.44 2.05
N PRO A 144 -5.02 -39.58 1.87
CA PRO A 144 -3.76 -39.69 1.11
C PRO A 144 -3.88 -39.53 -0.41
N ARG A 145 -5.04 -39.09 -0.92
CA ARG A 145 -5.32 -38.86 -2.35
C ARG A 145 -5.70 -37.43 -2.70
N SER A 146 -5.61 -36.52 -1.75
CA SER A 146 -6.12 -35.17 -1.94
C SER A 146 -5.02 -34.19 -2.34
N PHE A 147 -5.31 -33.34 -3.32
CA PHE A 147 -4.45 -32.31 -3.94
C PHE A 147 -4.05 -31.17 -2.96
N PHE A 148 -4.02 -31.41 -1.64
CA PHE A 148 -4.17 -30.39 -0.59
C PHE A 148 -2.94 -30.15 0.30
N ASN A 149 -1.72 -30.43 -0.16
CA ASN A 149 -0.53 -29.96 0.56
C ASN A 149 -0.12 -28.57 0.04
N ILE A 150 -0.77 -27.52 0.53
CA ILE A 150 -0.44 -26.13 0.16
C ILE A 150 0.78 -25.66 0.95
N GLU A 151 1.82 -25.21 0.24
CA GLU A 151 2.98 -24.59 0.87
C GLU A 151 2.70 -23.11 1.19
N CYS A 152 2.58 -22.78 2.47
CA CYS A 152 2.15 -21.45 2.93
C CYS A 152 3.16 -20.32 2.70
N THR A 153 4.44 -20.68 2.59
CA THR A 153 5.56 -19.73 2.46
C THR A 153 6.23 -19.81 1.10
N GLY A 154 5.76 -20.71 0.24
CA GLY A 154 6.47 -21.12 -0.96
C GLY A 154 5.58 -21.28 -2.19
N PRO A 155 6.21 -21.60 -3.32
CA PRO A 155 5.52 -21.97 -4.55
C PRO A 155 4.71 -23.27 -4.42
N GLN A 156 3.59 -23.37 -5.14
CA GLN A 156 2.80 -24.62 -5.16
C GLN A 156 3.22 -25.52 -6.30
N PHE A 157 3.49 -26.79 -6.01
CA PHE A 157 3.78 -27.80 -7.03
C PHE A 157 2.76 -28.93 -6.96
N PHE A 158 2.13 -29.27 -8.09
CA PHE A 158 1.29 -30.46 -8.15
C PHE A 158 2.16 -31.72 -8.30
N ARG A 159 1.84 -32.75 -7.52
CA ARG A 159 2.54 -34.05 -7.55
C ARG A 159 2.23 -34.74 -8.88
N GLY A 160 3.15 -34.64 -9.84
CA GLY A 160 3.04 -35.22 -11.19
C GLY A 160 3.50 -34.29 -12.31
N GLU A 161 3.55 -32.98 -12.08
CA GLU A 161 3.94 -31.97 -13.07
C GLU A 161 5.13 -31.12 -12.60
N LEU A 162 6.21 -31.74 -12.09
CA LEU A 162 7.44 -31.02 -11.71
C LEU A 162 8.07 -30.21 -12.87
N LEU A 163 7.63 -30.41 -14.12
CA LEU A 163 8.08 -29.66 -15.30
C LEU A 163 7.19 -28.45 -15.65
N ARG A 164 6.05 -28.24 -14.95
CA ARG A 164 5.07 -27.20 -15.30
C ARG A 164 4.89 -26.14 -14.21
N GLY A 165 6.01 -25.71 -13.63
CA GLY A 165 6.10 -24.48 -12.84
C GLY A 165 5.25 -24.42 -11.56
N PRO A 166 5.41 -23.34 -10.78
CA PRO A 166 4.60 -23.12 -9.59
C PRO A 166 3.21 -22.60 -9.96
N TYR A 167 2.18 -23.24 -9.42
CA TYR A 167 0.79 -22.85 -9.63
C TYR A 167 0.33 -21.81 -8.60
N GLN A 168 -0.57 -20.93 -9.00
CA GLN A 168 -1.21 -20.00 -8.07
C GLN A 168 -2.10 -20.78 -7.10
N PRO A 169 -2.09 -20.43 -5.80
CA PRO A 169 -1.50 -19.23 -5.19
C PRO A 169 -0.09 -19.48 -4.64
N ASN A 170 0.86 -18.61 -4.96
CA ASN A 170 2.19 -18.61 -4.39
C ASN A 170 2.21 -17.88 -3.04
N GLY A 171 2.50 -18.62 -1.96
CA GLY A 171 2.48 -18.07 -0.60
C GLY A 171 3.52 -16.97 -0.40
N THR A 172 4.70 -17.10 -1.02
CA THR A 172 5.75 -16.08 -0.94
C THR A 172 5.29 -14.75 -1.53
N GLU A 173 4.62 -14.78 -2.67
CA GLU A 173 4.14 -13.58 -3.35
C GLU A 173 3.01 -12.91 -2.59
N ILE A 174 2.10 -13.68 -1.99
CA ILE A 174 1.02 -13.15 -1.16
C ILE A 174 1.56 -12.48 0.11
N ILE A 175 2.54 -13.10 0.77
CA ILE A 175 3.22 -12.51 1.93
C ILE A 175 3.95 -11.22 1.50
N THR A 176 4.68 -11.28 0.38
CA THR A 176 5.38 -10.11 -0.16
C THR A 176 4.40 -8.98 -0.49
N ALA A 177 3.23 -9.29 -1.04
CA ALA A 177 2.19 -8.30 -1.33
C ALA A 177 1.71 -7.58 -0.06
N ALA A 178 1.50 -8.33 1.03
CA ALA A 178 1.11 -7.75 2.32
C ALA A 178 2.24 -6.89 2.93
N VAL A 179 3.50 -7.36 2.85
CA VAL A 179 4.67 -6.63 3.35
C VAL A 179 4.88 -5.33 2.57
N CYS A 180 4.79 -5.37 1.24
CA CYS A 180 4.88 -4.18 0.40
C CYS A 180 3.75 -3.18 0.71
N ALA A 181 2.51 -3.63 0.92
CA ALA A 181 1.41 -2.75 1.34
C ALA A 181 1.70 -2.09 2.70
N GLY A 182 2.16 -2.86 3.68
CA GLY A 182 2.53 -2.34 5.00
C GLY A 182 3.69 -1.35 4.95
N PHE A 183 4.75 -1.65 4.18
CA PHE A 183 5.87 -0.73 3.97
C PHE A 183 5.42 0.55 3.26
N GLY A 184 4.51 0.44 2.29
CA GLY A 184 3.86 1.58 1.65
C GLY A 184 3.11 2.48 2.64
N VAL A 185 2.41 1.91 3.63
CA VAL A 185 1.79 2.69 4.72
C VAL A 185 2.84 3.52 5.45
N PHE A 186 3.92 2.89 5.93
CA PHE A 186 4.98 3.58 6.67
C PHE A 186 5.60 4.72 5.87
N LEU A 187 5.93 4.48 4.60
CA LEU A 187 6.50 5.49 3.71
C LEU A 187 5.51 6.64 3.46
N THR A 188 4.25 6.32 3.17
CA THR A 188 3.21 7.33 2.89
C THR A 188 2.97 8.23 4.10
N SER A 189 2.91 7.65 5.31
CA SER A 189 2.82 8.40 6.57
C SER A 189 4.05 9.26 6.83
N GLY A 190 5.25 8.76 6.49
CA GLY A 190 6.49 9.53 6.56
C GLY A 190 6.49 10.75 5.62
N ALA A 191 6.13 10.56 4.35
CA ALA A 191 5.99 11.65 3.38
C ALA A 191 4.96 12.69 3.84
N PHE A 192 3.80 12.25 4.33
CA PHE A 192 2.78 13.13 4.89
C PHE A 192 3.33 13.98 6.06
N SER A 193 4.07 13.35 6.98
CA SER A 193 4.66 14.04 8.13
C SER A 193 5.69 15.09 7.72
N LEU A 194 6.55 14.80 6.74
CA LEU A 194 7.54 15.74 6.22
C LEU A 194 6.88 16.94 5.53
N LEU A 195 5.86 16.70 4.71
CA LEU A 195 5.09 17.76 4.07
C LEU A 195 4.37 18.63 5.10
N PHE A 196 3.79 18.00 6.14
CA PHE A 196 3.14 18.74 7.22
C PHE A 196 4.13 19.63 7.97
N MET A 197 5.32 19.12 8.29
CA MET A 197 6.39 19.91 8.92
C MET A 197 6.81 21.09 8.04
N GLN A 198 6.99 20.89 6.73
CA GLN A 198 7.28 21.99 5.81
C GLN A 198 6.20 23.08 5.83
N GLN A 199 4.92 22.71 5.91
CA GLN A 199 3.82 23.69 5.98
C GLN A 199 3.88 24.50 7.28
N LEU A 200 4.10 23.84 8.41
CA LEU A 200 4.26 24.50 9.72
C LEU A 200 5.43 25.48 9.76
N PHE A 201 6.60 25.08 9.24
CA PHE A 201 7.77 25.96 9.13
C PHE A 201 7.54 27.14 8.20
N ARG A 202 6.57 27.07 7.28
CA ARG A 202 6.22 28.18 6.37
C ARG A 202 5.28 29.19 7.01
N VAL A 203 4.37 28.75 7.88
CA VAL A 203 3.38 29.62 8.55
C VAL A 203 4.01 30.42 9.70
N ARG A 204 4.90 29.81 10.50
CA ARG A 204 5.56 30.51 11.63
C ARG A 204 6.31 31.80 11.26
N PRO A 205 7.14 31.86 10.19
CA PRO A 205 7.90 33.06 9.87
C PRO A 205 7.07 34.18 9.22
N GLN A 206 5.87 33.90 8.68
CA GLN A 206 4.97 34.97 8.23
C GLN A 206 4.29 35.66 9.41
N ASN A 207 3.89 34.92 10.44
CA ASN A 207 3.20 35.49 11.60
C ASN A 207 4.10 36.47 12.38
N GLN A 208 5.42 36.19 12.45
CA GLN A 208 6.37 37.09 13.09
C GLN A 208 6.65 38.37 12.28
N ARG A 209 6.56 38.33 10.95
CA ARG A 209 6.74 39.52 10.10
C ARG A 209 5.56 40.49 10.23
N PHE A 210 4.33 39.97 10.21
CA PHE A 210 3.13 40.78 10.46
C PHE A 210 3.10 41.41 11.86
N GLN A 211 3.65 40.73 12.87
CA GLN A 211 3.70 41.24 14.24
C GLN A 211 4.77 42.33 14.42
N SER A 212 5.86 42.30 13.64
CA SER A 212 6.88 43.36 13.63
C SER A 212 6.37 44.61 12.90
N ASP A 213 5.75 44.45 11.72
CA ASP A 213 5.22 45.58 10.94
C ASP A 213 4.01 46.23 11.63
N GLY A 214 3.19 45.46 12.35
CA GLY A 214 2.08 45.99 13.15
C GLY A 214 2.51 46.79 14.38
N HIS A 215 3.71 46.52 14.92
CA HIS A 215 4.23 47.26 16.07
C HIS A 215 4.89 48.58 15.68
N GLU A 216 5.43 48.68 14.46
CA GLU A 216 6.03 49.90 13.93
C GLU A 216 4.98 50.95 13.51
N ILE A 217 3.77 50.51 13.13
CA ILE A 217 2.65 51.41 12.79
C ILE A 217 1.97 51.98 14.05
N ALA A 218 2.08 51.32 15.21
CA ALA A 218 1.48 51.78 16.46
C ALA A 218 2.32 52.83 17.23
N LEU A 219 3.53 53.14 16.73
CA LEU A 219 4.52 54.03 17.38
C LEU A 219 4.81 55.32 16.57
N LYS A 220 4.00 55.60 15.54
CA LYS A 220 4.00 56.86 14.79
C LYS A 220 2.64 57.55 14.92
#